data_AF-A0A6V8LMB6-F1
#
_entry.id   AF-A0A6V8LMB6-F1
#
_cell.length_a   1.000
_cell.length_b   1.000
_cell.length_c   1.000
_cell.angle_alpha   90.00
_cell.angle_beta   90.00
_cell.angle_gamma   90.00
#
_symmetry.space_group_name_H-M   'P 1'
#
loop_
_entity.id
_entity.type
_entity.pdbx_description
1 polymer ?
#
loop_
_entity_poly.entity_id
_entity_poly.type
_entity_poly.pdbx_seq_one_letter_code
_entity_poly.pdbx_strand_id
1 'polypeptide(L)'
;MSVQLHDDDVVARLRAGAPSYPDAGPDAERTLVAARRALRRRRGRRAFGSVAAVAAAVIGLTAVHPIELPGLGTSVTPGGPDDSSLPNQSEPPVFPRQRLLDDVADLELRVLPVAEDLALTQYINDGSGWGRPACRVFTWSHGAFRDRDSDCANPDDPEPPFDTESETAFTRVSDAIEHSGVNVYRIENGGWGPGTSFHLRDNSWRWNWYYSYVPGTPADAPKEERTETQLGVRLQIHVTGNWWFTVEPDD
;
A
#
# COMPACT_ATOMS: atom_id res chain seq x y z
N MET A 1 15.85 50.09 -4.14
CA MET A 1 14.81 49.90 -5.18
C MET A 1 14.75 48.41 -5.48
N SER A 2 13.80 47.69 -4.89
CA SER A 2 13.59 46.26 -5.14
C SER A 2 12.50 46.09 -6.18
N VAL A 3 12.87 45.56 -7.35
CA VAL A 3 11.93 45.21 -8.42
C VAL A 3 11.13 44.00 -7.94
N GLN A 4 9.84 44.21 -7.63
CA GLN A 4 8.89 43.12 -7.44
C GLN A 4 8.54 42.58 -8.83
N LEU A 5 9.12 41.45 -9.20
CA LEU A 5 8.66 40.69 -10.37
C LEU A 5 7.37 39.98 -9.96
N HIS A 6 6.30 40.26 -10.70
CA HIS A 6 5.00 39.63 -10.50
C HIS A 6 5.09 38.18 -10.99
N ASP A 7 4.63 37.22 -10.18
CA ASP A 7 4.77 35.78 -10.44
C ASP A 7 4.24 35.34 -11.82
N ASP A 8 3.27 36.07 -12.36
CA ASP A 8 2.67 35.83 -13.68
C ASP A 8 3.68 36.02 -14.84
N ASP A 9 4.66 36.90 -14.68
CA ASP A 9 5.64 37.25 -15.71
C ASP A 9 6.71 36.15 -15.87
N VAL A 10 6.97 35.39 -14.80
CA VAL A 10 7.91 34.26 -14.79
C VAL A 10 7.30 33.03 -15.47
N VAL A 11 6.01 32.77 -15.24
CA VAL A 11 5.29 31.64 -15.85
C VAL A 11 5.14 31.83 -17.36
N ALA A 12 4.83 33.06 -17.79
CA ALA A 12 4.76 33.41 -19.21
C ALA A 12 6.11 33.19 -19.92
N ARG A 13 7.22 33.55 -19.27
CA ARG A 13 8.56 33.41 -19.84
C ARG A 13 9.04 31.96 -19.92
N LEU A 14 8.62 31.11 -18.99
CA LEU A 14 8.90 29.66 -19.00
C LEU A 14 8.11 28.91 -20.09
N ARG A 15 6.87 29.30 -20.37
CA ARG A 15 6.07 28.72 -21.46
C ARG A 15 6.60 29.10 -22.85
N ALA A 16 7.13 30.32 -23.00
CA ALA A 16 7.72 30.78 -24.26
C ALA A 16 8.98 29.99 -24.69
N GLY A 17 9.62 29.26 -23.78
CA GLY A 17 10.83 28.47 -24.06
C GLY A 17 10.60 26.99 -24.42
N ALA A 18 9.37 26.48 -24.38
CA ALA A 18 9.06 25.06 -24.58
C ALA A 18 7.75 24.86 -25.38
N PRO A 19 7.81 24.92 -26.72
CA PRO A 19 6.63 24.98 -27.60
C PRO A 19 5.83 23.66 -27.74
N SER A 20 6.14 22.63 -26.95
CA SER A 20 5.46 21.33 -26.96
C SER A 20 4.65 21.06 -25.68
N TYR A 21 4.43 22.06 -24.83
CA TYR A 21 3.60 21.92 -23.64
C TYR A 21 2.12 22.14 -23.98
N PRO A 22 1.20 21.22 -23.61
CA PRO A 22 -0.22 21.37 -23.87
C PRO A 22 -0.83 22.58 -23.13
N ASP A 23 -1.72 23.32 -23.81
CA ASP A 23 -2.36 24.56 -23.30
C ASP A 23 -3.15 24.35 -22.01
N ALA A 24 -3.62 23.13 -21.76
CA ALA A 24 -4.14 22.71 -20.47
C ALA A 24 -3.09 21.83 -19.79
N GLY A 25 -2.23 22.47 -18.99
CA GLY A 25 -1.34 21.76 -18.08
C GLY A 25 -2.14 20.94 -17.06
N PRO A 26 -1.54 19.90 -16.45
CA PRO A 26 -2.20 19.09 -15.44
C PRO A 26 -2.72 19.99 -14.33
N ASP A 27 -4.02 19.83 -14.05
CA ASP A 27 -4.81 20.65 -13.15
C ASP A 27 -4.01 21.01 -11.87
N ALA A 28 -3.73 22.31 -11.73
CA ALA A 28 -2.81 22.82 -10.73
C ALA A 28 -3.32 22.53 -9.31
N GLU A 29 -4.65 22.46 -9.11
CA GLU A 29 -5.24 22.05 -7.83
C GLU A 29 -5.01 20.57 -7.54
N ARG A 30 -5.22 19.67 -8.52
CA ARG A 30 -4.96 18.24 -8.33
C ARG A 30 -3.48 17.95 -8.11
N THR A 31 -2.61 18.69 -8.78
CA THR A 31 -1.15 18.53 -8.67
C THR A 31 -0.62 19.14 -7.37
N LEU A 32 -1.17 20.26 -6.89
CA LEU A 32 -0.86 20.82 -5.57
C LEU A 32 -1.43 19.97 -4.43
N VAL A 33 -2.59 19.33 -4.59
CA VAL A 33 -3.15 18.40 -3.59
C VAL A 33 -2.33 17.12 -3.51
N ALA A 34 -1.92 16.56 -4.66
CA ALA A 34 -1.04 15.40 -4.72
C ALA A 34 0.36 15.73 -4.17
N ALA A 35 0.94 16.89 -4.53
CA ALA A 35 2.23 17.34 -4.03
C ALA A 35 2.19 17.67 -2.53
N ARG A 36 1.10 18.25 -2.00
CA ARG A 36 0.93 18.49 -0.54
C ARG A 36 0.72 17.19 0.25
N ARG A 37 0.02 16.18 -0.30
CA ARG A 37 -0.04 14.82 0.29
C ARG A 37 1.31 14.12 0.24
N ALA A 38 2.08 14.26 -0.83
CA ALA A 38 3.42 13.68 -0.96
C ALA A 38 4.46 14.39 -0.06
N LEU A 39 4.42 15.72 0.08
CA LEU A 39 5.33 16.46 0.96
C LEU A 39 5.05 16.23 2.45
N ARG A 40 3.78 16.01 2.85
CA ARG A 40 3.46 15.55 4.22
C ARG A 40 4.00 14.14 4.49
N ARG A 41 3.95 13.24 3.51
CA ARG A 41 4.57 11.90 3.61
C ARG A 41 6.10 11.94 3.60
N ARG A 42 6.73 12.96 3.00
CA ARG A 42 8.21 13.09 2.94
C ARG A 42 8.83 13.78 4.17
N ARG A 43 8.11 14.64 4.89
CA ARG A 43 8.61 15.20 6.16
C ARG A 43 8.70 14.15 7.28
N GLY A 44 7.96 13.04 7.20
CA GLY A 44 8.08 11.92 8.15
C GLY A 44 9.26 10.97 7.91
N ARG A 45 9.91 11.01 6.74
CA ARG A 45 11.04 10.12 6.40
C ARG A 45 12.42 10.79 6.49
N ARG A 46 12.55 11.91 7.22
CA ARG A 46 13.85 12.58 7.47
C ARG A 46 14.37 12.51 8.91
N ALA A 47 13.78 11.67 9.77
CA ALA A 47 14.41 11.25 11.02
C ALA A 47 14.93 9.81 10.87
N PHE A 48 16.19 9.71 10.42
CA PHE A 48 17.12 8.58 10.59
C PHE A 48 17.00 7.35 9.68
N GLY A 49 17.57 7.49 8.48
CA GLY A 49 18.38 6.47 7.83
C GLY A 49 19.69 7.08 7.34
N SER A 50 20.56 7.50 8.26
CA SER A 50 22.00 7.74 8.04
C SER A 50 22.65 6.42 7.54
N VAL A 51 23.50 6.30 6.52
CA VAL A 51 24.57 7.15 5.97
C VAL A 51 24.80 6.74 4.51
N ALA A 52 24.71 7.68 3.57
CA ALA A 52 25.58 7.73 2.39
C ALA A 52 25.52 9.13 1.77
N ALA A 53 26.70 9.68 1.49
CA ALA A 53 27.00 11.01 0.93
C ALA A 53 26.92 12.19 1.91
N VAL A 54 28.07 12.51 2.53
CA VAL A 54 28.43 13.92 2.74
C VAL A 54 29.46 14.28 1.68
N ALA A 55 28.94 14.67 0.52
CA ALA A 55 29.58 15.68 -0.30
C ALA A 55 28.96 17.04 0.09
N ALA A 56 29.84 17.94 0.48
CA ALA A 56 29.70 19.35 0.84
C ALA A 56 28.38 20.09 0.50
N ALA A 57 27.82 20.77 1.50
CA ALA A 57 27.40 22.18 1.38
C ALA A 57 27.21 22.80 2.77
N VAL A 58 27.92 23.92 2.98
CA VAL A 58 27.96 24.78 4.16
C VAL A 58 26.67 25.61 4.30
N ILE A 59 26.28 25.89 5.55
CA ILE A 59 25.60 27.09 6.15
C ILE A 59 24.90 26.53 7.41
N GLY A 60 25.17 26.88 8.68
CA GLY A 60 25.89 27.99 9.31
C GLY A 60 25.02 28.50 10.46
N LEU A 61 25.47 28.30 11.73
CA LEU A 61 25.08 29.04 12.97
C LEU A 61 23.61 28.89 13.44
N THR A 62 23.22 28.77 14.72
CA THR A 62 23.79 29.17 16.02
C THR A 62 23.28 28.25 17.14
N ALA A 63 24.10 28.09 18.18
CA ALA A 63 23.66 27.66 19.50
C ALA A 63 22.74 28.71 20.18
N VAL A 64 22.26 28.34 21.36
CA VAL A 64 21.74 29.17 22.47
C VAL A 64 20.20 29.14 22.63
N HIS A 65 19.82 28.70 23.84
CA HIS A 65 18.49 28.70 24.44
C HIS A 65 17.89 30.12 24.63
N PRO A 66 16.84 30.25 25.46
CA PRO A 66 15.45 30.43 25.10
C PRO A 66 15.10 31.90 24.84
N ILE A 67 14.12 32.17 23.99
CA ILE A 67 13.50 33.50 23.91
C ILE A 67 12.08 33.38 24.46
N GLU A 68 11.90 33.80 25.71
CA GLU A 68 10.61 34.26 26.21
C GLU A 68 10.23 35.53 25.43
N LEU A 69 9.12 35.46 24.69
CA LEU A 69 8.45 36.65 24.18
C LEU A 69 7.18 36.89 25.02
N PRO A 70 7.04 38.07 25.63
CA PRO A 70 5.95 38.38 26.53
C PRO A 70 4.65 38.62 25.75
N GLY A 71 3.57 38.01 26.23
CA GLY A 71 2.20 38.40 25.85
C GLY A 71 1.67 37.79 24.55
N LEU A 72 1.51 36.47 24.50
CA LEU A 72 0.42 35.77 23.81
C LEU A 72 0.46 34.31 24.28
N GLY A 73 -0.70 33.79 24.69
CA GLY A 73 -0.84 32.66 25.61
C GLY A 73 -0.15 31.35 25.21
N THR A 74 0.06 30.51 26.22
CA THR A 74 0.40 29.09 26.09
C THR A 74 -0.62 28.40 25.19
N SER A 75 -0.27 28.26 23.92
CA SER A 75 -0.98 27.38 23.00
C SER A 75 -0.50 25.97 23.31
N VAL A 76 -1.15 25.31 24.26
CA VAL A 76 -1.13 23.85 24.36
C VAL A 76 -1.64 23.36 23.01
N THR A 77 -0.74 22.86 22.18
CA THR A 77 -1.15 22.11 20.98
C THR A 77 -1.55 20.74 21.49
N PRO A 78 -2.83 20.31 21.40
CA PRO A 78 -3.21 18.96 21.77
C PRO A 78 -2.68 18.02 20.67
N GLY A 79 -1.88 17.03 21.07
CA GLY A 79 -1.47 15.94 20.18
C GLY A 79 -0.22 16.21 19.35
N GLY A 80 0.94 16.28 20.00
CA GLY A 80 2.21 15.89 19.36
C GLY A 80 2.50 14.43 19.74
N PRO A 81 2.90 13.54 18.81
CA PRO A 81 3.24 12.18 19.18
C PRO A 81 4.52 12.17 20.02
N ASP A 82 4.50 11.39 21.10
CA ASP A 82 5.69 11.03 21.87
C ASP A 82 6.66 10.24 20.97
N ASP A 83 7.77 10.87 20.58
CA ASP A 83 8.87 10.31 19.76
C ASP A 83 9.70 9.23 20.49
N SER A 84 9.17 8.62 21.56
CA SER A 84 9.82 7.56 22.35
C SER A 84 9.23 6.17 22.16
N SER A 85 8.22 6.01 21.29
CA SER A 85 7.58 4.72 21.01
C SER A 85 8.24 4.04 19.81
N LEU A 86 8.66 2.78 19.95
CA LEU A 86 9.09 1.96 18.81
C LEU A 86 8.05 2.02 17.68
N PRO A 87 8.46 1.99 16.39
CA PRO A 87 7.56 2.21 15.25
C PRO A 87 6.39 1.20 15.12
N ASN A 88 6.29 0.17 15.96
CA ASN A 88 5.28 -0.90 15.90
C ASN A 88 4.42 -1.06 17.17
N GLN A 89 4.29 -0.02 18.01
CA GLN A 89 3.44 -0.07 19.22
C GLN A 89 2.03 0.54 19.08
N SER A 90 1.63 1.02 17.89
CA SER A 90 0.24 1.50 17.74
C SER A 90 -0.71 0.34 17.51
N GLU A 91 -1.94 0.48 18.01
CA GLU A 91 -3.00 -0.49 17.78
C GLU A 91 -3.24 -0.76 16.28
N PRO A 92 -3.38 -2.04 15.85
CA PRO A 92 -3.67 -2.38 14.48
C PRO A 92 -4.97 -1.70 13.98
N PRO A 93 -4.95 -1.01 12.85
CA PRO A 93 -6.13 -0.36 12.29
C PRO A 93 -7.10 -1.36 11.67
N VAL A 94 -8.26 -1.56 12.29
CA VAL A 94 -9.30 -2.49 11.84
C VAL A 94 -10.42 -1.76 11.11
N PHE A 95 -10.94 -2.34 10.03
CA PHE A 95 -12.10 -1.77 9.33
C PHE A 95 -13.39 -1.90 10.15
N PRO A 96 -14.38 -1.01 9.93
CA PRO A 96 -15.70 -1.16 10.55
C PRO A 96 -16.30 -2.53 10.24
N ARG A 97 -16.94 -3.14 11.25
CA ARG A 97 -17.50 -4.49 11.14
C ARG A 97 -18.41 -4.70 9.93
N GLN A 98 -19.22 -3.71 9.58
CA GLN A 98 -20.11 -3.80 8.42
C GLN A 98 -19.32 -3.98 7.11
N ARG A 99 -18.22 -3.23 6.93
CA ARG A 99 -17.34 -3.39 5.77
C ARG A 99 -16.74 -4.80 5.71
N LEU A 100 -16.29 -5.35 6.85
CA LEU A 100 -15.74 -6.72 6.87
C LEU A 100 -16.77 -7.76 6.40
N LEU A 101 -18.04 -7.60 6.80
CA LEU A 101 -19.11 -8.50 6.40
C LEU A 101 -19.47 -8.34 4.92
N ASP A 102 -19.55 -7.11 4.42
CA ASP A 102 -19.85 -6.81 3.01
C ASP A 102 -18.72 -7.36 2.11
N ASP A 103 -17.46 -7.07 2.44
CA ASP A 103 -16.29 -7.56 1.69
C ASP A 103 -16.26 -9.10 1.67
N VAL A 104 -16.52 -9.77 2.82
CA VAL A 104 -16.59 -11.25 2.87
C VAL A 104 -17.71 -11.79 1.99
N ALA A 105 -18.90 -11.18 2.01
CA ALA A 105 -20.00 -11.63 1.18
C ALA A 105 -19.67 -11.54 -0.32
N ASP A 106 -19.03 -10.45 -0.75
CA ASP A 106 -18.62 -10.27 -2.15
C ASP A 106 -17.46 -11.21 -2.54
N LEU A 107 -16.46 -11.41 -1.67
CA LEU A 107 -15.38 -12.37 -1.91
C LEU A 107 -15.90 -13.81 -2.00
N GLU A 108 -16.77 -14.23 -1.07
CA GLU A 108 -17.36 -15.56 -1.03
C GLU A 108 -18.24 -15.84 -2.24
N LEU A 109 -19.03 -14.86 -2.68
CA LEU A 109 -19.93 -15.03 -3.81
C LEU A 109 -19.20 -15.01 -5.16
N ARG A 110 -18.17 -14.17 -5.31
CA ARG A 110 -17.62 -13.83 -6.62
C ARG A 110 -16.21 -14.35 -6.86
N VAL A 111 -15.32 -14.27 -5.88
CA VAL A 111 -13.89 -14.52 -6.08
C VAL A 111 -13.50 -15.92 -5.64
N LEU A 112 -13.92 -16.36 -4.45
CA LEU A 112 -13.59 -17.67 -3.90
C LEU A 112 -13.98 -18.82 -4.85
N PRO A 113 -15.18 -18.86 -5.47
CA PRO A 113 -15.54 -19.95 -6.37
C PRO A 113 -14.64 -20.05 -7.59
N VAL A 114 -14.15 -18.91 -8.10
CA VAL A 114 -13.20 -18.88 -9.23
C VAL A 114 -11.82 -19.37 -8.79
N ALA A 115 -11.37 -18.98 -7.61
CA ALA A 115 -10.11 -19.46 -7.04
C ALA A 115 -10.15 -20.99 -6.80
N GLU A 116 -11.26 -21.52 -6.28
CA GLU A 116 -11.44 -22.96 -6.06
C GLU A 116 -11.53 -23.74 -7.38
N ASP A 117 -12.31 -23.26 -8.35
CA ASP A 117 -12.47 -23.89 -9.67
C ASP A 117 -11.14 -24.01 -10.43
N LEU A 118 -10.28 -22.99 -10.32
CA LEU A 118 -8.96 -22.98 -10.93
C LEU A 118 -7.89 -23.70 -10.08
N ALA A 119 -8.24 -24.18 -8.89
CA ALA A 119 -7.30 -24.65 -7.87
C ALA A 119 -6.12 -23.67 -7.69
N LEU A 120 -6.45 -22.39 -7.55
CA LEU A 120 -5.50 -21.29 -7.48
C LEU A 120 -4.59 -21.43 -6.26
N THR A 121 -3.29 -21.38 -6.50
CA THR A 121 -2.27 -21.34 -5.44
C THR A 121 -1.69 -19.94 -5.30
N GLN A 122 -1.52 -19.22 -6.41
CA GLN A 122 -1.00 -17.85 -6.41
C GLN A 122 -1.60 -17.02 -7.54
N TYR A 123 -2.02 -15.80 -7.21
CA TYR A 123 -2.36 -14.75 -8.16
C TYR A 123 -1.72 -13.46 -7.67
N ILE A 124 -0.99 -12.77 -8.54
CA ILE A 124 -0.48 -11.42 -8.29
C ILE A 124 -0.77 -10.60 -9.53
N ASN A 125 -1.39 -9.44 -9.33
CA ASN A 125 -1.56 -8.41 -10.35
C ASN A 125 -1.16 -7.06 -9.75
N ASP A 126 0.15 -6.83 -9.66
CA ASP A 126 0.67 -5.56 -9.18
C ASP A 126 1.06 -4.65 -10.34
N GLY A 127 0.55 -3.42 -10.31
CA GLY A 127 0.79 -2.46 -11.38
C GLY A 127 2.21 -1.93 -11.33
N SER A 128 2.67 -1.35 -12.44
CA SER A 128 3.95 -0.61 -12.45
C SER A 128 3.88 0.58 -11.49
N GLY A 129 4.87 0.74 -10.62
CA GLY A 129 4.89 1.80 -9.62
C GLY A 129 6.32 2.16 -9.18
N TRP A 130 6.59 3.45 -8.98
CA TRP A 130 7.87 3.93 -8.43
C TRP A 130 9.12 3.47 -9.21
N GLY A 131 9.01 3.32 -10.53
CA GLY A 131 10.11 2.85 -11.39
C GLY A 131 10.27 1.34 -11.43
N ARG A 132 9.40 0.57 -10.77
CA ARG A 132 9.33 -0.89 -10.88
C ARG A 132 8.42 -1.31 -12.03
N PRO A 133 8.81 -2.30 -12.85
CA PRO A 133 7.91 -2.93 -13.82
C PRO A 133 6.71 -3.57 -13.13
N ALA A 134 5.62 -3.72 -13.88
CA ALA A 134 4.43 -4.43 -13.41
C ALA A 134 4.79 -5.89 -13.06
N CYS A 135 4.07 -6.46 -12.09
CA CYS A 135 4.26 -7.83 -11.65
C CYS A 135 2.98 -8.64 -11.84
N ARG A 136 3.06 -9.68 -12.67
CA ARG A 136 2.01 -10.68 -12.84
C ARG A 136 2.57 -12.06 -12.61
N VAL A 137 1.97 -12.76 -11.65
CA VAL A 137 2.30 -14.14 -11.27
C VAL A 137 1.00 -14.92 -11.18
N PHE A 138 1.00 -16.14 -11.71
CA PHE A 138 -0.17 -17.00 -11.68
C PHE A 138 0.22 -18.46 -11.56
N THR A 139 -0.15 -19.07 -10.44
CA THR A 139 0.06 -20.48 -10.16
C THR A 139 -1.28 -21.14 -9.89
N TRP A 140 -1.65 -22.07 -10.76
CA TRP A 140 -2.95 -22.74 -10.76
C TRP A 140 -2.76 -24.20 -11.18
N SER A 141 -3.84 -24.98 -11.30
CA SER A 141 -3.78 -26.43 -11.56
C SER A 141 -2.97 -26.82 -12.81
N HIS A 142 -2.77 -25.90 -13.77
CA HIS A 142 -2.09 -26.17 -15.03
C HIS A 142 -0.63 -25.68 -15.07
N GLY A 143 -0.12 -25.03 -14.02
CA GLY A 143 1.28 -24.61 -13.94
C GLY A 143 1.49 -23.27 -13.23
N ALA A 144 2.75 -22.80 -13.27
CA ALA A 144 3.18 -21.52 -12.74
C ALA A 144 3.68 -20.63 -13.90
N PHE A 145 3.18 -19.40 -13.96
CA PHE A 145 3.36 -18.46 -15.06
C PHE A 145 3.71 -17.08 -14.53
N ARG A 146 4.64 -16.40 -15.19
CA ARG A 146 5.07 -15.05 -14.84
C ARG A 146 5.28 -14.18 -16.07
N ASP A 147 5.01 -12.89 -15.93
CA ASP A 147 5.41 -11.94 -16.96
C ASP A 147 6.93 -11.77 -16.95
N ARG A 148 7.53 -12.00 -18.13
CA ARG A 148 8.99 -12.06 -18.35
C ARG A 148 9.73 -10.77 -18.01
N ASP A 149 9.03 -9.64 -18.00
CA ASP A 149 9.59 -8.31 -17.76
C ASP A 149 9.27 -7.78 -16.35
N SER A 150 8.87 -8.66 -15.42
CA SER A 150 8.48 -8.27 -14.06
C SER A 150 9.62 -8.40 -13.04
N ASP A 151 9.63 -7.50 -12.05
CA ASP A 151 10.52 -7.56 -10.87
C ASP A 151 10.26 -8.80 -9.99
N CYS A 152 9.21 -9.56 -10.29
CA CYS A 152 8.84 -10.78 -9.58
C CYS A 152 9.15 -12.07 -10.37
N ALA A 153 9.79 -11.96 -11.53
CA ALA A 153 10.44 -13.10 -12.17
C ALA A 153 11.73 -13.44 -11.41
N ASN A 154 11.92 -14.72 -11.06
CA ASN A 154 13.22 -15.18 -10.60
C ASN A 154 14.18 -15.17 -11.81
N PRO A 155 15.27 -14.38 -11.79
CA PRO A 155 16.20 -14.33 -12.93
C PRO A 155 16.84 -15.70 -13.24
N ASP A 156 16.92 -16.57 -12.23
CA ASP A 156 17.58 -17.87 -12.32
C ASP A 156 16.62 -19.02 -12.67
N ASP A 157 15.30 -18.78 -12.66
CA ASP A 157 14.27 -19.75 -13.01
C ASP A 157 13.10 -19.04 -13.72
N PRO A 158 13.26 -18.71 -15.02
CA PRO A 158 12.20 -18.04 -15.76
C PRO A 158 11.09 -19.04 -16.05
N GLU A 159 10.11 -19.09 -15.14
CA GLU A 159 8.80 -19.70 -15.40
C GLU A 159 8.27 -19.24 -16.77
N PRO A 160 7.53 -20.10 -17.50
CA PRO A 160 7.04 -19.78 -18.82
C PRO A 160 6.16 -18.51 -18.80
N PRO A 161 6.16 -17.71 -19.88
CA PRO A 161 5.21 -16.63 -20.03
C PRO A 161 3.78 -17.20 -20.08
N PHE A 162 2.79 -16.36 -19.79
CA PHE A 162 1.38 -16.73 -19.91
C PHE A 162 1.06 -17.24 -21.32
N ASP A 163 0.57 -18.47 -21.41
CA ASP A 163 -0.09 -18.97 -22.62
C ASP A 163 -1.54 -18.47 -22.68
N THR A 164 -2.23 -18.75 -23.78
CA THR A 164 -3.61 -18.28 -24.00
C THR A 164 -4.58 -18.81 -22.93
N GLU A 165 -4.39 -20.04 -22.47
CA GLU A 165 -5.25 -20.66 -21.46
C GLU A 165 -5.06 -19.97 -20.10
N SER A 166 -3.81 -19.80 -19.68
CA SER A 166 -3.44 -19.14 -18.43
C SER A 166 -3.79 -17.66 -18.43
N GLU A 167 -3.68 -16.97 -19.57
CA GLU A 167 -4.15 -15.60 -19.71
C GLU A 167 -5.66 -15.52 -19.51
N THR A 168 -6.42 -16.44 -20.11
CA THR A 168 -7.89 -16.51 -19.94
C THR A 168 -8.27 -16.77 -18.49
N ALA A 169 -7.59 -17.72 -17.82
CA ALA A 169 -7.81 -18.03 -16.41
C ALA A 169 -7.45 -16.86 -15.50
N PHE A 170 -6.34 -16.17 -15.77
CA PHE A 170 -5.92 -14.98 -15.04
C PHE A 170 -6.94 -13.83 -15.18
N THR A 171 -7.42 -13.56 -16.40
CA THR A 171 -8.47 -12.57 -16.65
C THR A 171 -9.74 -12.92 -15.88
N ARG A 172 -10.12 -14.19 -15.83
CA ARG A 172 -11.31 -14.64 -15.08
C ARG A 172 -11.20 -14.33 -13.58
N VAL A 173 -10.02 -14.45 -12.97
CA VAL A 173 -9.77 -14.02 -11.59
C VAL A 173 -9.82 -12.50 -11.47
N SER A 174 -9.17 -11.78 -12.39
CA SER A 174 -9.16 -10.30 -12.42
C SER A 174 -10.58 -9.73 -12.51
N ASP A 175 -11.39 -10.27 -13.41
CA ASP A 175 -12.79 -9.86 -13.59
C ASP A 175 -13.60 -10.16 -12.33
N ALA A 176 -13.41 -11.31 -11.70
CA ALA A 176 -14.10 -11.65 -10.45
C ALA A 176 -13.77 -10.65 -9.33
N ILE A 177 -12.49 -10.27 -9.20
CA ILE A 177 -12.05 -9.24 -8.25
C ILE A 177 -12.69 -7.90 -8.59
N GLU A 178 -12.64 -7.44 -9.84
CA GLU A 178 -13.24 -6.17 -10.26
C GLU A 178 -14.75 -6.12 -9.95
N HIS A 179 -15.48 -7.19 -10.28
CA HIS A 179 -16.92 -7.29 -10.01
C HIS A 179 -17.26 -7.40 -8.52
N SER A 180 -16.32 -7.84 -7.68
CA SER A 180 -16.50 -7.86 -6.23
C SER A 180 -16.43 -6.49 -5.59
N GLY A 181 -15.74 -5.53 -6.24
CA GLY A 181 -15.47 -4.21 -5.66
C GLY A 181 -14.46 -4.24 -4.50
N VAL A 182 -14.02 -5.42 -4.05
CA VAL A 182 -12.97 -5.57 -3.04
C VAL A 182 -11.62 -5.42 -3.72
N ASN A 183 -10.80 -4.49 -3.21
CA ASN A 183 -9.55 -4.07 -3.83
C ASN A 183 -8.42 -5.11 -3.64
N VAL A 184 -8.59 -6.34 -4.11
CA VAL A 184 -7.61 -7.43 -4.00
C VAL A 184 -6.55 -7.28 -5.09
N TYR A 185 -5.27 -7.43 -4.74
CA TYR A 185 -4.17 -7.46 -5.73
C TYR A 185 -3.37 -8.76 -5.71
N ARG A 186 -3.53 -9.56 -4.66
CA ARG A 186 -2.83 -10.83 -4.50
C ARG A 186 -3.72 -11.84 -3.81
N ILE A 187 -3.71 -13.08 -4.29
CA ILE A 187 -4.38 -14.22 -3.68
C ILE A 187 -3.34 -15.32 -3.50
N GLU A 188 -3.26 -15.92 -2.31
CA GLU A 188 -2.34 -17.03 -2.04
C GLU A 188 -3.00 -18.10 -1.18
N ASN A 189 -2.81 -19.36 -1.57
CA ASN A 189 -3.26 -20.51 -0.79
C ASN A 189 -2.06 -21.12 -0.05
N GLY A 190 -2.07 -21.08 1.28
CA GLY A 190 -0.99 -21.61 2.12
C GLY A 190 0.25 -20.72 2.26
N GLY A 191 0.34 -19.59 1.54
CA GLY A 191 1.52 -18.72 1.54
C GLY A 191 1.70 -17.86 2.80
N TRP A 192 0.61 -17.28 3.33
CA TRP A 192 0.63 -16.35 4.49
C TRP A 192 -0.06 -16.90 5.74
N GLY A 193 -0.59 -18.11 5.65
CA GLY A 193 -1.39 -18.74 6.69
C GLY A 193 -2.17 -19.93 6.13
N PRO A 194 -2.97 -20.60 6.98
CA PRO A 194 -3.85 -21.66 6.52
C PRO A 194 -4.91 -21.09 5.56
N GLY A 195 -5.28 -21.89 4.55
CA GLY A 195 -6.36 -21.53 3.61
C GLY A 195 -5.94 -20.52 2.55
N THR A 196 -6.95 -19.86 1.95
CA THR A 196 -6.78 -18.91 0.85
C THR A 196 -6.87 -17.48 1.36
N SER A 197 -5.80 -16.71 1.19
CA SER A 197 -5.69 -15.32 1.62
C SER A 197 -5.84 -14.35 0.45
N PHE A 198 -6.59 -13.26 0.64
CA PHE A 198 -6.91 -12.21 -0.32
C PHE A 198 -6.34 -10.89 0.18
N HIS A 199 -5.19 -10.48 -0.37
CA HIS A 199 -4.46 -9.29 0.04
C HIS A 199 -5.03 -8.05 -0.61
N LEU A 200 -5.28 -7.04 0.22
CA LEU A 200 -5.89 -5.79 -0.19
C LEU A 200 -4.85 -4.78 -0.65
N ARG A 201 -5.09 -4.10 -1.76
CA ARG A 201 -4.23 -3.01 -2.25
C ARG A 201 -4.32 -1.77 -1.37
N ASP A 202 -5.29 -1.74 -0.46
CA ASP A 202 -5.42 -0.72 0.58
C ASP A 202 -4.27 -0.76 1.60
N ASN A 203 -3.37 -1.75 1.51
CA ASN A 203 -2.10 -1.85 2.24
C ASN A 203 -1.36 -0.52 2.31
N SER A 204 -0.82 -0.26 3.50
CA SER A 204 -0.11 0.95 3.83
C SER A 204 1.33 0.59 4.11
N TRP A 205 2.22 1.57 4.06
CA TRP A 205 3.64 1.39 4.38
C TRP A 205 3.93 0.81 5.78
N ARG A 206 2.91 0.63 6.62
CA ARG A 206 3.02 0.14 8.00
C ARG A 206 2.17 -1.10 8.26
N TRP A 207 1.14 -1.35 7.45
CA TRP A 207 0.16 -2.41 7.72
C TRP A 207 -0.29 -3.07 6.44
N ASN A 208 -0.31 -4.39 6.48
CA ASN A 208 -0.93 -5.27 5.53
C ASN A 208 -2.30 -5.72 6.05
N TRP A 209 -3.29 -5.70 5.17
CA TRP A 209 -4.65 -6.17 5.38
C TRP A 209 -4.99 -7.27 4.38
N TYR A 210 -5.59 -8.34 4.87
CA TYR A 210 -6.08 -9.42 4.03
C TYR A 210 -7.23 -10.16 4.68
N TYR A 211 -8.13 -10.69 3.84
CA TYR A 211 -9.11 -11.68 4.25
C TYR A 211 -8.53 -13.08 4.05
N SER A 212 -8.88 -14.03 4.91
CA SER A 212 -8.49 -15.44 4.75
C SER A 212 -9.71 -16.34 4.86
N TYR A 213 -9.93 -17.18 3.86
CA TYR A 213 -10.89 -18.27 3.90
C TYR A 213 -10.19 -19.54 4.38
N VAL A 214 -10.57 -20.01 5.57
CA VAL A 214 -9.97 -21.15 6.26
C VAL A 214 -11.04 -22.24 6.43
N PRO A 215 -11.14 -23.19 5.48
CA PRO A 215 -12.13 -24.27 5.56
C PRO A 215 -12.03 -25.05 6.87
N GLY A 216 -13.18 -25.30 7.50
CA GLY A 216 -13.24 -26.05 8.75
C GLY A 216 -12.88 -25.23 10.00
N THR A 217 -13.00 -23.90 9.92
CA THR A 217 -12.91 -23.04 11.10
C THR A 217 -13.94 -23.52 12.16
N PRO A 218 -13.51 -23.81 13.41
CA PRO A 218 -14.42 -24.27 14.45
C PRO A 218 -15.53 -23.26 14.77
N ALA A 219 -16.72 -23.75 15.14
CA ALA A 219 -17.84 -22.87 15.51
C ALA A 219 -17.58 -22.05 16.79
N ASP A 220 -16.65 -22.50 17.62
CA ASP A 220 -16.16 -21.84 18.84
C ASP A 220 -14.83 -21.10 18.62
N ALA A 221 -14.45 -20.85 17.36
CA ALA A 221 -13.28 -20.05 17.05
C ALA A 221 -13.30 -18.71 17.81
N PRO A 222 -12.15 -18.27 18.34
CA PRO A 222 -12.08 -17.01 19.07
C PRO A 222 -12.44 -15.85 18.13
N LYS A 223 -13.13 -14.85 18.68
CA LYS A 223 -13.49 -13.65 17.91
C LYS A 223 -12.27 -12.90 17.40
N GLU A 224 -11.20 -12.91 18.19
CA GLU A 224 -9.95 -12.23 17.89
C GLU A 224 -8.78 -13.06 18.40
N GLU A 225 -7.70 -13.10 17.62
CA GLU A 225 -6.41 -13.67 17.99
C GLU A 225 -5.32 -12.62 17.81
N ARG A 226 -4.41 -12.54 18.78
CA ARG A 226 -3.25 -11.65 18.73
C ARG A 226 -1.99 -12.48 18.82
N THR A 227 -1.09 -12.26 17.87
CA THR A 227 0.19 -12.97 17.80
C THR A 227 1.33 -11.98 17.71
N GLU A 228 2.29 -12.08 18.64
CA GLU A 228 3.54 -11.32 18.56
C GLU A 228 4.41 -11.91 17.44
N THR A 229 4.76 -11.09 16.46
CA THR A 229 5.69 -11.44 15.37
C THR A 229 6.97 -10.62 15.49
N GLN A 230 7.99 -10.94 14.69
CA GLN A 230 9.22 -10.14 14.62
C GLN A 230 8.97 -8.70 14.13
N LEU A 231 7.88 -8.49 13.39
CA LEU A 231 7.47 -7.19 12.87
C LEU A 231 6.50 -6.46 13.82
N GLY A 232 6.02 -7.09 14.89
CA GLY A 232 5.03 -6.54 15.82
C GLY A 232 3.77 -7.40 15.94
N VAL A 233 2.69 -6.84 16.45
CA VAL A 233 1.46 -7.61 16.71
C VAL A 233 0.66 -7.82 15.42
N ARG A 234 0.47 -9.09 15.04
CA ARG A 234 -0.55 -9.52 14.09
C ARG A 234 -1.88 -9.68 14.83
N LEU A 235 -2.95 -9.08 14.30
CA LEU A 235 -4.31 -9.22 14.79
C LEU A 235 -5.14 -9.95 13.75
N GLN A 236 -5.80 -11.03 14.16
CA GLN A 236 -6.74 -11.79 13.34
C GLN A 236 -8.12 -11.68 13.96
N ILE A 237 -9.13 -11.43 13.14
CA ILE A 237 -10.52 -11.23 13.57
C ILE A 237 -11.38 -12.23 12.84
N HIS A 238 -12.12 -13.04 13.57
CA HIS A 238 -13.11 -13.94 12.99
C HIS A 238 -14.27 -13.10 12.44
N VAL A 239 -14.46 -13.14 11.12
CA VAL A 239 -15.52 -12.41 10.46
C VAL A 239 -16.81 -13.22 10.54
N THR A 240 -16.91 -14.32 9.82
CA THR A 240 -18.08 -15.20 9.83
C THR A 240 -17.72 -16.53 9.21
N GLY A 241 -18.34 -17.63 9.66
CA GLY A 241 -18.09 -18.96 9.11
C GLY A 241 -16.60 -19.30 9.07
N ASN A 242 -16.05 -19.47 7.86
CA ASN A 242 -14.64 -19.78 7.62
C ASN A 242 -13.76 -18.54 7.37
N TRP A 243 -14.31 -17.33 7.47
CA TRP A 243 -13.63 -16.10 7.09
C TRP A 243 -13.00 -15.37 8.25
N TRP A 244 -11.76 -14.96 8.03
CA TRP A 244 -10.95 -14.17 8.94
C TRP A 244 -10.49 -12.89 8.25
N PHE A 245 -10.28 -11.84 9.03
CA PHE A 245 -9.61 -10.62 8.59
C PHE A 245 -8.35 -10.45 9.41
N THR A 246 -7.22 -10.26 8.73
CA THR A 246 -5.91 -10.12 9.37
C THR A 246 -5.37 -8.72 9.10
N VAL A 247 -4.80 -8.13 10.16
CA VAL A 247 -3.99 -6.92 10.11
C VAL A 247 -2.62 -7.25 10.68
N GLU A 248 -1.57 -7.01 9.92
CA GLU A 248 -0.21 -7.22 10.40
C GLU A 248 0.75 -6.13 9.95
N PRO A 249 1.84 -5.90 10.68
CA PRO A 249 2.83 -4.91 10.28
C PRO A 249 3.46 -5.24 8.92
N ASP A 250 3.72 -4.21 8.12
CA ASP A 250 4.45 -4.30 6.85
C ASP A 250 5.95 -4.50 7.09
N ASP A 251 6.64 -5.20 6.18
CA ASP A 251 8.05 -5.59 6.28
C ASP A 251 9.06 -4.51 5.82
#